data_AF-A0A968TBW4-F1
#
_entry.id   AF-A0A968TBW4-F1
#
_cell.length_a   1.000
_cell.length_b   1.000
_cell.length_c   1.000
_cell.angle_alpha   90.00
_cell.angle_beta   90.00
_cell.angle_gamma   90.00
#
_symmetry.space_group_name_H-M   'P 1'
#
loop_
_entity.id
_entity.type
_entity.pdbx_description
1 polymer ?
#
loop_
_entity_poly.entity_id
_entity_poly.type
_entity_poly.pdbx_seq_one_letter_code
_entity_poly.pdbx_strand_id
1 'polypeptide(L)' 'MPRSFSVERENLPTVVQGWLRAVGLGEEETVEIIFTEREILLRRPMSPQMRTWAKGISDRYDRAFREIVGV' A
#
# COMPACT_ATOMS: atom_id res chain seq x y z
N MET A 1 5.42 10.25 -11.50
CA MET A 1 5.94 10.21 -10.11
C MET A 1 5.71 8.82 -9.54
N PRO A 2 6.65 8.23 -8.79
CA PRO A 2 6.43 6.92 -8.20
C PRO A 2 5.21 6.98 -7.26
N ARG A 3 4.22 6.09 -7.48
CA ARG A 3 2.96 6.05 -6.73
C ARG A 3 3.11 5.42 -5.33
N SER A 4 4.30 4.91 -5.00
CA SER A 4 4.63 4.44 -3.66
C SER A 4 6.13 4.56 -3.39
N PHE A 5 6.51 4.61 -2.12
CA PHE A 5 7.89 4.44 -1.68
C PHE A 5 7.97 3.67 -0.35
N SER A 6 9.09 2.98 -0.16
CA SER A 6 9.41 2.30 1.10
C SER A 6 10.31 3.18 1.95
N VAL A 7 10.05 3.24 3.25
CA VAL A 7 10.79 4.07 4.19
C VAL A 7 10.88 3.39 5.54
N GLU A 8 12.01 3.56 6.22
CA GLU A 8 12.18 3.11 7.60
C GLU A 8 11.23 3.90 8.51
N ARG A 9 10.54 3.19 9.41
CA ARG A 9 9.55 3.78 10.32
C ARG A 9 10.14 4.94 11.13
N GLU A 10 11.40 4.83 11.53
CA GLU A 10 12.09 5.81 12.37
C GLU A 10 12.33 7.14 11.66
N ASN A 11 12.40 7.12 10.33
CA ASN A 11 12.57 8.32 9.50
C ASN A 11 11.25 9.08 9.28
N LEU A 12 10.11 8.57 9.78
CA LEU A 12 8.81 9.23 9.69
C LEU A 12 8.55 10.16 10.88
N PRO A 13 7.74 11.22 10.71
CA PRO A 13 7.33 12.07 11.83
C PRO A 13 6.62 11.28 12.93
N THR A 14 6.80 11.69 14.19
CA THR A 14 6.22 10.99 15.37
C THR A 14 4.71 10.77 15.27
N VAL A 15 3.98 11.71 14.67
CA VAL A 15 2.53 11.58 14.45
C VAL A 15 2.20 10.41 13.52
N VAL A 16 2.96 10.23 12.44
CA VAL A 16 2.80 9.13 11.48
C VAL A 16 3.20 7.81 12.12
N GLN A 17 4.26 7.79 12.93
CA GLN A 17 4.62 6.62 13.73
C GLN A 17 3.49 6.23 14.72
N GLY A 18 2.77 7.21 15.25
CA GLY A 18 1.56 6.99 16.04
C GLY A 18 0.45 6.30 15.25
N TRP A 19 0.19 6.74 14.01
CA TRP A 19 -0.77 6.10 13.12
C TRP A 19 -0.39 4.66 12.80
N LEU A 20 0.90 4.40 12.50
CA LEU A 20 1.40 3.05 12.25
C LEU A 20 1.13 2.11 13.41
N ARG A 21 1.34 2.56 14.67
CA ARG A 21 0.97 1.78 15.85
C ARG A 21 -0.53 1.49 15.92
N ALA A 22 -1.37 2.49 15.66
CA ALA A 22 -2.83 2.33 15.70
C ALA A 22 -3.37 1.32 14.68
N VAL A 23 -2.68 1.15 13.54
CA VAL A 23 -3.06 0.20 12.48
C VAL A 23 -2.26 -1.12 12.49
N GLY A 24 -1.52 -1.39 13.57
CA GLY A 24 -0.78 -2.66 13.73
C GLY A 24 0.50 -2.78 12.91
N LEU A 25 1.11 -1.65 12.51
CA LEU A 25 2.39 -1.55 11.81
C LEU A 25 3.50 -0.94 12.68
N GLY A 26 3.29 -0.89 14.00
CA GLY A 26 4.21 -0.23 14.94
C GLY A 26 5.60 -0.87 15.05
N GLU A 27 5.66 -2.18 14.87
CA GLU A 27 6.88 -2.98 15.00
C GLU A 27 7.58 -3.20 13.64
N GLU A 28 7.00 -2.70 12.54
CA GLU A 28 7.60 -2.84 11.22
C GLU A 28 8.80 -1.89 11.09
N GLU A 29 9.97 -2.43 10.74
CA GLU A 29 11.19 -1.65 10.52
C GLU A 29 11.03 -0.73 9.31
N THR A 30 10.42 -1.24 8.25
CA THR A 30 10.14 -0.52 7.01
C THR A 30 8.65 -0.57 6.72
N VAL A 31 8.10 0.54 6.23
CA VAL A 31 6.71 0.62 5.76
C VAL A 31 6.67 1.14 4.33
N GLU A 32 5.61 0.78 3.60
CA GLU A 32 5.35 1.31 2.27
C GLU A 32 4.22 2.33 2.34
N ILE A 33 4.49 3.53 1.84
CA ILE A 33 3.52 4.61 1.71
C ILE A 33 3.08 4.68 0.25
N ILE A 34 1.77 4.64 0.03
CA ILE A 34 1.17 4.70 -1.32
C ILE A 34 0.30 5.94 -1.41
N PHE A 35 0.56 6.75 -2.42
CA PHE A 35 -0.25 7.93 -2.71
C PHE A 35 -1.28 7.57 -3.77
N THR A 36 -2.54 7.75 -3.43
CA THR A 36 -3.65 7.72 -4.38
C THR A 36 -4.16 9.14 -4.62
N GLU A 37 -5.16 9.31 -5.49
CA GLU A 37 -5.74 10.64 -5.74
C GLU A 37 -6.47 11.23 -4.53
N ARG A 38 -6.96 10.40 -3.61
CA ARG A 38 -7.85 10.82 -2.52
C ARG A 38 -7.33 10.49 -1.12
N GLU A 39 -6.42 9.54 -1.02
CA GLU A 39 -5.98 8.98 0.26
C GLU A 39 -4.52 8.52 0.23
N ILE A 40 -3.96 8.34 1.43
CA ILE A 40 -2.64 7.77 1.66
C ILE A 40 -2.84 6.41 2.32
N LEU A 41 -2.28 5.37 1.72
CA LEU A 41 -2.30 4.01 2.28
C LEU A 41 -0.96 3.71 2.94
N LEU A 42 -1.02 3.19 4.17
CA LEU A 42 0.13 2.70 4.93
C LEU A 42 0.04 1.18 4.97
N ARG A 43 1.06 0.48 4.50
CA ARG A 43 1.10 -0.99 4.53
C ARG A 43 2.49 -1.54 4.80
N ARG A 44 2.56 -2.84 5.12
CA ARG A 44 3.83 -3.58 5.12
C ARG A 44 4.47 -3.57 3.73
N PRO A 45 5.81 -3.55 3.64
CA PRO A 45 6.49 -3.66 2.36
C PRO A 45 6.14 -4.99 1.70
N MET A 46 5.56 -4.96 0.51
CA MET A 46 5.42 -6.17 -0.30
C MET A 46 6.74 -6.47 -1.00
N SER A 47 7.15 -7.74 -1.02
CA SER A 47 8.25 -8.16 -1.88
C SER A 47 7.94 -7.79 -3.34
N PRO A 48 8.96 -7.43 -4.15
CA PRO A 48 8.74 -7.10 -5.56
C PRO A 48 8.02 -8.21 -6.33
N GLN A 49 8.28 -9.48 -6.00
CA GLN A 49 7.57 -10.62 -6.59
C GLN A 49 6.09 -10.62 -6.20
N MET A 50 5.77 -10.39 -4.92
CA MET A 50 4.39 -10.34 -4.43
C MET A 50 3.62 -9.17 -5.03
N ARG A 51 4.27 -8.01 -5.22
CA ARG A 51 3.66 -6.84 -5.90
C ARG A 51 3.31 -7.16 -7.36
N THR A 52 4.19 -7.87 -8.06
CA THR A 52 3.98 -8.28 -9.46
C THR A 52 2.85 -9.29 -9.58
N TRP A 53 2.82 -10.28 -8.68
CA TRP A 53 1.74 -11.26 -8.58
C TRP A 53 0.39 -10.60 -8.27
N ALA A 54 0.36 -9.71 -7.26
CA ALA A 54 -0.86 -9.03 -6.82
C ALA A 54 -1.45 -8.17 -7.94
N LYS A 55 -0.62 -7.50 -8.75
CA LYS A 55 -1.08 -6.74 -9.92
C LYS A 55 -1.84 -7.63 -10.90
N GLY A 56 -1.30 -8.80 -11.24
CA GLY A 56 -1.96 -9.74 -12.16
C GLY A 56 -3.30 -10.26 -11.64
N ILE A 57 -3.42 -10.44 -10.32
CA ILE A 57 -4.68 -10.85 -9.68
C ILE A 57 -5.69 -9.69 -9.65
N SER A 58 -5.27 -8.50 -9.21
CA SER A 58 -6.12 -7.31 -9.18
C SER A 58 -6.65 -6.95 -10.56
N ASP A 59 -5.82 -6.98 -11.61
CA ASP A 59 -6.26 -6.67 -12.99
C ASP A 59 -7.36 -7.64 -13.48
N ARG A 60 -7.31 -8.91 -13.05
CA ARG A 60 -8.33 -9.91 -13.39
C ARG A 60 -9.64 -9.64 -12.67
N TYR A 61 -9.58 -9.32 -11.37
CA TYR A 61 -10.77 -8.96 -10.60
C TYR A 61 -11.40 -7.65 -11.09
N ASP A 62 -10.59 -6.64 -11.42
CA ASP A 62 -11.08 -5.36 -11.91
C ASP A 62 -11.79 -5.53 -13.26
N ARG A 63 -11.26 -6.39 -14.15
CA ARG A 63 -11.93 -6.74 -15.41
C ARG A 63 -13.27 -7.46 -15.16
N ALA A 64 -13.29 -8.47 -14.31
CA ALA A 64 -14.51 -9.19 -13.98
C ALA A 64 -15.55 -8.27 -13.32
N PHE A 65 -15.11 -7.35 -12.46
CA PHE A 65 -15.98 -6.36 -11.84
C PHE A 65 -16.59 -5.44 -12.89
N ARG A 66 -15.77 -4.89 -13.81
CA ARG A 66 -16.22 -4.06 -14.93
C ARG A 66 -17.25 -4.76 -15.82
N GLU A 67 -17.01 -6.03 -16.15
CA GLU A 67 -17.98 -6.86 -16.87
C GLU A 67 -19.32 -7.01 -16.13
N ILE A 68 -19.28 -7.16 -14.79
CA ILE A 68 -20.49 -7.25 -13.95
C ILE A 68 -21.23 -5.91 -13.89
N VAL A 69 -20.51 -4.79 -13.76
CA VAL A 69 -21.13 -3.45 -13.64
C VAL A 69 -21.46 -2.81 -14.98
N GLY A 70 -21.12 -3.45 -16.10
CA GLY A 70 -21.43 -3.00 -17.45
C GLY A 70 -20.64 -1.77 -17.90
N VAL A 71 -19.41 -1.59 -17.40
CA VAL A 71 -18.51 -0.47 -17.72
C VAL A 71 -17.30 -0.94 -18.52
#